data_AF-A0A2R6JJ40-F1
#
_entry.id   AF-A0A2R6JJ40-F1
#
_cell.length_a   1.000
_cell.length_b   1.000
_cell.length_c   1.000
_cell.angle_alpha   90.00
_cell.angle_beta   90.00
_cell.angle_gamma   90.00
#
_symmetry.space_group_name_H-M   'P 1'
#
loop_
_entity.id
_entity.type
_entity.pdbx_description
1 polymer ?
#
loop_
_entity_poly.entity_id
_entity_poly.type
_entity_poly.pdbx_seq_one_letter_code
_entity_poly.pdbx_strand_id
1 'polypeptide(L)'
;RSEEAQEALEDLSDALGLFGPAREHFKTLYFQSELINLSQTVLYVSVPSLVTATAFTLLFDPKNYPGTVLGLDVGVLMVSAAAAISVAPFAVLLAYILRIATITRRTLAIGPFVLRESERDTQS
;
A
#
# COMPACT_ATOMS: atom_id res chain seq x y z
N ARG A 1 -20.27 12.80 44.44
CA ARG A 1 -19.67 13.60 43.34
C ARG A 1 -18.42 12.98 42.73
N SER A 2 -17.50 12.35 43.49
CA SER A 2 -16.42 11.55 42.84
C SER A 2 -16.85 10.14 42.46
N GLU A 3 -17.80 9.54 43.18
CA GLU A 3 -18.36 8.22 42.86
C GLU A 3 -19.09 8.21 41.51
N GLU A 4 -19.99 9.18 41.27
CA GLU A 4 -20.67 9.35 39.96
C GLU A 4 -19.69 9.61 38.80
N ALA A 5 -18.56 10.27 39.08
CA ALA A 5 -17.52 10.54 38.08
C ALA A 5 -16.69 9.28 37.76
N GLN A 6 -16.49 8.42 38.77
CA GLN A 6 -15.79 7.15 38.63
C GLN A 6 -16.66 6.16 37.82
N GLU A 7 -17.95 6.09 38.13
CA GLU A 7 -18.94 5.24 37.45
C GLU A 7 -19.10 5.63 35.97
N ALA A 8 -19.15 6.93 35.66
CA ALA A 8 -19.19 7.42 34.27
C ALA A 8 -17.89 7.12 33.49
N LEU A 9 -16.74 7.04 34.17
CA LEU A 9 -15.47 6.70 33.55
C LEU A 9 -15.38 5.19 33.25
N GLU A 10 -15.96 4.36 34.11
CA GLU A 10 -16.05 2.91 33.98
C GLU A 10 -16.99 2.53 32.82
N ASP A 11 -18.15 3.17 32.71
CA ASP A 11 -19.08 3.03 31.58
C ASP A 11 -18.46 3.46 30.24
N LEU A 12 -17.67 4.53 30.23
CA LEU A 12 -16.93 4.97 29.04
C LEU A 12 -15.83 3.99 28.67
N SER A 13 -15.14 3.40 29.65
CA SER A 13 -14.13 2.37 29.46
C SER A 13 -14.73 1.10 28.85
N ASP A 14 -15.89 0.65 29.34
CA ASP A 14 -16.61 -0.50 28.80
C ASP A 14 -17.14 -0.25 27.37
N ALA A 15 -17.66 0.96 27.13
CA ALA A 15 -18.05 1.38 25.78
C ALA A 15 -16.87 1.40 24.81
N LEU A 16 -15.69 1.87 25.25
CA LEU A 16 -14.45 1.84 24.46
C LEU A 16 -13.86 0.42 24.33
N GLY A 17 -14.10 -0.46 25.30
CA GLY A 17 -13.80 -1.88 25.24
C GLY A 17 -14.56 -2.60 24.12
N LEU A 18 -15.82 -2.21 23.87
CA LEU A 18 -16.63 -2.68 22.74
C LEU A 18 -16.13 -2.17 21.38
N PHE A 19 -15.40 -1.05 21.34
CA PHE A 19 -14.67 -0.61 20.13
C PHE A 19 -13.41 -1.44 19.86
N GLY A 20 -12.89 -2.18 20.84
CA GLY A 20 -11.74 -3.09 20.68
C GLY A 20 -11.99 -4.18 19.64
N PRO A 21 -13.03 -5.03 19.80
CA PRO A 21 -13.43 -6.03 18.81
C PRO A 21 -13.79 -5.43 17.45
N ALA A 22 -14.43 -4.26 17.43
CA ALA A 22 -14.79 -3.57 16.20
C ALA A 22 -13.54 -3.10 15.43
N ARG A 23 -12.56 -2.49 16.10
CA ARG A 23 -11.30 -2.01 15.51
C ARG A 23 -10.45 -3.15 14.95
N GLU A 24 -10.52 -4.32 15.56
CA GLU A 24 -9.83 -5.53 15.11
C GLU A 24 -10.46 -6.10 13.82
N HIS A 25 -11.80 -6.14 13.72
CA HIS A 25 -12.51 -6.52 12.49
C HIS A 25 -12.37 -5.50 11.35
N PHE A 26 -12.34 -4.19 11.67
CA PHE A 26 -12.03 -3.15 10.68
C PHE A 26 -10.63 -3.33 10.09
N LYS A 27 -9.67 -3.85 10.86
CA LYS A 27 -8.31 -4.11 10.37
C LYS A 27 -8.30 -5.19 9.28
N THR A 28 -9.12 -6.23 9.43
CA THR A 28 -9.23 -7.32 8.45
C THR A 28 -9.96 -6.88 7.17
N LEU A 29 -11.05 -6.11 7.28
CA LEU A 29 -11.78 -5.58 6.12
C LEU A 29 -10.99 -4.51 5.36
N TYR A 30 -10.28 -3.63 6.06
CA TYR A 30 -9.44 -2.61 5.43
C TYR A 30 -8.27 -3.26 4.65
N PHE A 31 -7.65 -4.30 5.22
CA PHE A 31 -6.58 -5.03 4.54
C PHE A 31 -7.09 -5.77 3.29
N GLN A 32 -8.28 -6.37 3.35
CA GLN A 32 -8.90 -7.01 2.18
C GLN A 32 -9.26 -5.99 1.09
N SER A 33 -9.84 -4.85 1.46
CA SER A 33 -10.18 -3.80 0.49
C SER A 33 -8.93 -3.24 -0.19
N GLU A 34 -7.85 -3.00 0.56
CA GLU A 34 -6.58 -2.53 0.01
C GLU A 34 -5.94 -3.58 -0.92
N LEU A 35 -6.03 -4.88 -0.59
CA LEU A 35 -5.56 -5.98 -1.45
C LEU A 35 -6.38 -6.13 -2.73
N ILE A 36 -7.71 -5.98 -2.64
CA ILE A 36 -8.60 -6.02 -3.81
C ILE A 36 -8.34 -4.81 -4.71
N ASN A 37 -8.22 -3.63 -4.13
CA ASN A 37 -7.91 -2.41 -4.87
C ASN A 37 -6.53 -2.49 -5.55
N LEU A 38 -5.53 -3.05 -4.87
CA LEU A 38 -4.22 -3.36 -5.45
C LEU A 38 -4.36 -4.30 -6.65
N SER A 39 -5.02 -5.44 -6.45
CA SER A 39 -5.21 -6.44 -7.51
C SER A 39 -5.91 -5.84 -8.73
N GLN A 40 -6.99 -5.09 -8.51
CA GLN A 40 -7.69 -4.37 -9.59
C GLN A 40 -6.79 -3.35 -10.28
N THR A 41 -6.05 -2.54 -9.53
CA THR A 41 -5.13 -1.54 -10.11
C THR A 41 -4.07 -2.20 -10.97
N VAL A 42 -3.46 -3.28 -10.48
CA VAL A 42 -2.45 -4.04 -11.23
C VAL A 42 -3.06 -4.65 -12.49
N LEU A 43 -4.25 -5.24 -12.42
CA LEU A 43 -4.95 -5.77 -13.59
C LEU A 43 -5.26 -4.68 -14.62
N TYR A 44 -5.81 -3.54 -14.18
CA TYR A 44 -6.14 -2.41 -15.05
C TYR A 44 -4.93 -1.77 -15.71
N VAL A 45 -3.76 -1.80 -15.07
CA VAL A 45 -2.51 -1.28 -15.66
C VAL A 45 -1.83 -2.34 -16.53
N SER A 46 -1.87 -3.61 -16.12
CA SER A 46 -1.19 -4.71 -16.84
C SER A 46 -1.79 -4.95 -18.22
N VAL A 47 -3.11 -4.88 -18.37
CA VAL A 47 -3.78 -5.10 -19.66
C VAL A 47 -3.32 -4.09 -20.73
N PRO A 48 -3.44 -2.76 -20.55
CA PRO A 48 -2.98 -1.80 -21.55
C PRO A 48 -1.46 -1.83 -21.73
N SER A 49 -0.69 -2.10 -20.68
CA SER A 49 0.76 -2.28 -20.81
C SER A 49 1.14 -3.46 -21.68
N LEU A 50 0.49 -4.61 -21.50
CA LEU A 50 0.72 -5.80 -22.32
C LEU A 50 0.30 -5.56 -23.77
N VAL A 51 -0.89 -4.98 -23.98
CA VAL A 51 -1.37 -4.61 -25.32
C VAL A 51 -0.38 -3.67 -26.01
N THR A 52 0.13 -2.67 -25.29
CA THR A 52 1.13 -1.73 -25.82
C THR A 52 2.42 -2.46 -26.22
N ALA A 53 2.96 -3.31 -25.35
CA ALA A 53 4.17 -4.08 -25.61
C ALA A 53 4.02 -4.98 -26.84
N THR A 54 2.92 -5.72 -26.93
CA THR A 54 2.62 -6.60 -28.06
C THR A 54 2.40 -5.82 -29.35
N ALA A 55 1.62 -4.73 -29.31
CA ALA A 55 1.39 -3.88 -30.47
C ALA A 55 2.69 -3.25 -30.99
N PHE A 56 3.54 -2.73 -30.10
CA PHE A 56 4.84 -2.20 -30.50
C PHE A 56 5.76 -3.30 -31.05
N THR A 57 5.76 -4.49 -30.47
CA THR A 57 6.61 -5.58 -30.97
C THR A 57 6.17 -6.07 -32.36
N LEU A 58 4.87 -6.12 -32.62
CA LEU A 58 4.32 -6.71 -33.84
C LEU A 58 4.10 -5.71 -34.98
N LEU A 59 3.75 -4.46 -34.66
CA LEU A 59 3.24 -3.48 -35.63
C LEU A 59 4.17 -2.27 -35.82
N PHE A 60 5.15 -2.07 -34.92
CA PHE A 60 6.01 -0.91 -35.00
C PHE A 60 7.12 -1.10 -36.04
N ASP A 61 7.18 -0.19 -37.01
CA ASP A 61 8.30 -0.05 -37.93
C ASP A 61 8.84 1.38 -37.84
N PRO A 62 10.11 1.59 -37.40
CA PRO A 62 10.72 2.91 -37.31
C PRO A 62 10.69 3.70 -38.61
N LYS A 63 10.68 3.03 -39.77
CA LYS A 63 10.69 3.68 -41.09
C LYS A 63 9.41 4.45 -41.39
N ASN A 64 8.31 4.09 -40.73
CA ASN A 64 7.02 4.77 -40.89
C ASN A 64 6.93 6.09 -40.10
N TYR A 65 7.90 6.38 -39.23
CA TYR A 65 7.92 7.58 -38.39
C TYR A 65 9.19 8.40 -38.63
N PRO A 66 9.41 8.94 -39.85
CA PRO A 66 10.56 9.77 -40.12
C PRO A 66 10.44 11.12 -39.40
N GLY A 67 11.42 11.46 -38.58
CA GLY A 67 11.47 12.76 -37.90
C GLY A 67 12.46 12.78 -36.75
N THR A 68 12.82 13.98 -36.32
CA THR A 68 13.71 14.19 -35.18
C THR A 68 13.11 15.24 -34.26
N VAL A 69 13.02 14.93 -32.97
CA VAL A 69 12.54 15.83 -31.93
C VAL A 69 13.65 15.97 -30.90
N LEU A 70 14.06 17.20 -30.62
CA LEU A 70 15.13 17.50 -29.65
C LEU A 70 16.47 16.79 -29.97
N GLY A 71 16.74 16.52 -31.26
CA GLY A 71 17.93 15.78 -31.70
C GLY A 71 17.84 14.26 -31.55
N LEU A 72 16.72 13.73 -31.07
CA LEU A 72 16.44 12.30 -30.98
C LEU A 72 15.45 11.86 -32.06
N ASP A 73 15.67 10.69 -32.64
CA ASP A 73 14.74 10.09 -33.59
C ASP A 73 13.37 9.85 -32.92
N VAL A 74 12.29 10.25 -33.58
CA VAL A 74 10.92 10.04 -33.10
C VAL A 74 10.65 8.57 -32.83
N GLY A 75 11.22 7.67 -33.65
CA GLY A 75 11.09 6.23 -33.43
C GLY A 75 11.68 5.78 -32.09
N VAL A 76 12.84 6.33 -31.70
CA VAL A 76 13.49 6.05 -30.41
C VAL A 76 12.65 6.55 -29.24
N LEU A 77 12.05 7.74 -29.37
CA LEU A 77 11.17 8.28 -28.34
C LEU A 77 9.93 7.41 -28.15
N MET A 78 9.31 6.96 -29.24
CA MET A 78 8.14 6.07 -29.19
C MET A 78 8.47 4.73 -28.54
N VAL A 79 9.58 4.09 -28.91
CA VAL A 79 10.02 2.84 -28.29
C VAL A 79 10.29 3.03 -26.80
N SER A 80 10.95 4.11 -26.41
CA SER A 80 11.22 4.43 -25.01
C SER A 80 9.93 4.64 -24.21
N ALA A 81 8.95 5.34 -24.78
CA ALA A 81 7.64 5.54 -24.17
C ALA A 81 6.87 4.20 -24.03
N ALA A 82 6.85 3.37 -25.08
CA ALA A 82 6.23 2.06 -25.04
C ALA A 82 6.88 1.14 -24.00
N ALA A 83 8.20 1.18 -23.88
CA ALA A 83 8.94 0.45 -22.85
C ALA A 83 8.57 0.95 -21.44
N ALA A 84 8.50 2.27 -21.23
CA ALA A 84 8.06 2.84 -19.95
C ALA A 84 6.64 2.40 -19.57
N ILE A 85 5.71 2.43 -20.53
CA ILE A 85 4.33 1.93 -20.33
C ILE A 85 4.35 0.43 -20.00
N SER A 86 5.19 -0.36 -20.68
CA SER A 86 5.27 -1.82 -20.47
C SER A 86 5.77 -2.18 -19.07
N VAL A 87 6.61 -1.34 -18.46
CA VAL A 87 7.15 -1.56 -17.09
C VAL A 87 6.20 -1.05 -16.00
N ALA A 88 5.23 -0.19 -16.34
CA ALA A 88 4.27 0.39 -15.39
C ALA A 88 3.62 -0.59 -14.39
N PRO A 89 3.12 -1.79 -14.78
CA PRO A 89 2.48 -2.71 -13.82
C PRO A 89 3.45 -3.20 -12.74
N PHE A 90 4.73 -3.40 -13.08
CA PHE A 90 5.76 -3.76 -12.11
C PHE A 90 6.09 -2.59 -11.18
N ALA A 91 6.11 -1.36 -11.70
CA ALA A 91 6.31 -0.17 -10.89
C ALA A 91 5.18 0.02 -9.87
N VAL A 92 3.93 -0.25 -10.26
CA VAL A 92 2.76 -0.23 -9.34
C VAL A 92 2.94 -1.26 -8.23
N LEU A 93 3.28 -2.51 -8.58
CA LEU A 93 3.56 -3.55 -7.59
C LEU A 93 4.66 -3.14 -6.61
N LEU A 94 5.78 -2.64 -7.14
CA LEU A 94 6.90 -2.17 -6.33
C LEU A 94 6.50 -1.04 -5.39
N ALA A 95 5.78 -0.03 -5.88
CA ALA A 95 5.30 1.09 -5.08
C ALA A 95 4.41 0.62 -3.92
N TYR A 96 3.53 -0.36 -4.17
CA TYR A 96 2.69 -0.95 -3.12
C TYR A 96 3.49 -1.74 -2.10
N ILE A 97 4.45 -2.56 -2.53
CA ILE A 97 5.35 -3.28 -1.61
C ILE A 97 6.09 -2.28 -0.72
N LEU A 98 6.63 -1.21 -1.30
CA LEU A 98 7.32 -0.15 -0.56
C LEU A 98 6.38 0.58 0.41
N ARG A 99 5.14 0.88 0.00
CA ARG A 99 4.13 1.50 0.87
C ARG A 99 3.84 0.61 2.08
N ILE A 100 3.59 -0.68 1.87
CA ILE A 100 3.36 -1.64 2.95
C ILE A 100 4.60 -1.74 3.83
N ALA A 101 5.80 -1.91 3.26
CA ALA A 101 7.04 -1.98 4.02
C ALA A 101 7.26 -0.72 4.87
N THR A 102 6.93 0.47 4.36
CA THR A 102 7.02 1.74 5.08
C THR A 102 6.02 1.80 6.25
N ILE A 103 4.78 1.38 6.03
CA ILE A 103 3.75 1.30 7.07
C ILE A 103 4.18 0.31 8.16
N THR A 104 4.68 -0.86 7.78
CA THR A 104 5.13 -1.90 8.70
C THR A 104 6.36 -1.47 9.51
N ARG A 105 7.32 -0.74 8.89
CA ARG A 105 8.45 -0.14 9.62
C ARG A 105 7.99 0.82 10.71
N ARG A 106 6.89 1.56 10.49
CA ARG A 106 6.31 2.46 11.50
C ARG A 106 5.69 1.70 12.68
N THR A 107 5.26 0.45 12.49
CA THR A 107 4.70 -0.40 13.56
C THR A 107 5.74 -1.23 14.32
N LEU A 108 6.89 -1.57 13.72
CA LEU A 108 7.98 -2.28 14.42
C LEU A 108 8.73 -1.42 15.45
N ALA A 109 8.64 -0.10 15.36
CA ALA A 109 9.25 0.83 16.32
C ALA A 109 8.40 1.09 17.57
N ILE A 110 7.13 0.67 17.58
CA ILE A 110 6.35 0.54 18.82
C ILE A 110 6.70 -0.84 19.34
N GLY A 111 7.84 -0.92 20.03
CA GLY A 111 8.23 -2.11 20.77
C GLY A 111 7.08 -2.55 21.69
N PRO A 112 6.93 -3.85 21.97
CA PRO A 112 5.97 -4.30 22.96
C PRO A 112 6.22 -3.47 24.21
N PHE A 113 5.20 -2.76 24.68
CA PHE A 113 5.17 -2.23 26.03
C PHE A 113 5.23 -3.46 26.95
N VAL A 114 6.44 -4.00 27.14
CA VAL A 114 6.78 -4.88 28.23
C VAL A 114 6.82 -3.95 29.43
N LEU A 115 5.63 -3.68 29.97
CA LEU A 115 5.50 -3.24 31.34
C LEU A 115 6.25 -4.29 32.17
N ARG A 116 7.40 -3.90 32.69
CA ARG A 116 8.06 -4.61 33.80
C ARG A 116 7.11 -4.48 34.97
N GLU A 117 6.30 -5.50 35.21
CA GLU A 117 5.67 -5.67 36.51
C GLU A 117 6.80 -5.80 37.52
N SER A 118 6.92 -4.74 38.30
CA SER A 118 7.94 -4.57 39.31
C SER A 118 7.45 -5.25 40.58
N GLU A 119 7.24 -6.57 40.55
CA GLU A 119 7.08 -7.33 41.80
C GLU A 119 8.47 -7.77 42.26
N ARG A 120 9.21 -6.78 42.73
CA ARG A 120 10.26 -6.99 43.72
C ARG A 120 9.65 -6.67 45.07
N ASP A 121 9.89 -7.58 46.01
CA ASP A 121 9.86 -7.37 47.45
C ASP A 121 8.44 -7.12 48.01
N THR A 122 7.80 -8.07 48.68
CA THR A 122 8.07 -8.27 50.10
C THR A 122 7.73 -9.71 50.50
N GLN A 123 8.78 -10.51 50.58
CA GLN A 123 8.85 -11.66 51.46
C GLN A 123 9.13 -11.12 52.88
N SER A 124 8.18 -11.31 53.80
CA SER A 124 8.46 -11.39 55.24
C SER A 124 7.35 -12.13 55.96
#